data_AF-A0A962H232-F1
#
_entry.id   AF-A0A962H232-F1
#
_cell.length_a   1.000
_cell.length_b   1.000
_cell.length_c   1.000
_cell.angle_alpha   90.00
_cell.angle_beta   90.00
_cell.angle_gamma   90.00
#
_symmetry.space_group_name_H-M   'P 1'
#
loop_
_entity.id
_entity.type
_entity.pdbx_description
1 polymer ?
#
loop_
_entity_poly.entity_id
_entity_poly.type
_entity_poly.pdbx_seq_one_letter_code
_entity_poly.pdbx_strand_id
1 'polypeptide(L)'
;DLASAISTAEVKEALKHSTEDALKAGVFGVPTLMVHGQPFFGQDATALALAVWKDPGMLQQGEYARSTAIPVGVQRSRVAP
;
A
#
# COMPACT_ATOMS: atom_id res chain seq x y z
N ASP A 1 -32.47 -4.18 9.05
CA ASP A 1 -32.30 -2.76 8.70
C ASP A 1 -30.81 -2.43 8.67
N LEU A 2 -30.32 -1.85 7.58
CA LEU A 2 -28.89 -1.55 7.38
C LEU A 2 -28.40 -0.45 8.32
N ALA A 3 -29.23 0.55 8.60
CA ALA A 3 -28.88 1.66 9.49
C ALA A 3 -28.66 1.17 10.93
N SER A 4 -29.51 0.26 11.40
CA SER A 4 -29.30 -0.44 12.67
C SER A 4 -28.04 -1.31 12.67
N ALA A 5 -27.74 -2.02 11.58
CA ALA A 5 -26.60 -2.94 11.51
C ALA A 5 -25.24 -2.23 11.69
N ILE A 6 -25.02 -1.06 11.06
CA ILE A 6 -23.76 -0.30 11.18
C ILE A 6 -23.50 0.28 12.59
N SER A 7 -24.54 0.30 13.43
CA SER A 7 -24.46 0.83 14.79
C SER A 7 -24.06 -0.24 15.83
N THR A 8 -24.10 -1.52 15.46
CA THR A 8 -23.78 -2.65 16.34
C THR A 8 -22.31 -2.65 16.76
N ALA A 9 -22.03 -3.16 17.96
CA ALA A 9 -20.67 -3.22 18.49
C ALA A 9 -19.80 -4.16 17.64
N GLU A 10 -20.38 -5.27 17.19
CA GLU A 10 -19.74 -6.29 16.39
C GLU A 10 -19.23 -5.73 15.06
N VAL A 11 -20.03 -4.90 14.37
CA VAL A 11 -19.63 -4.27 13.10
C VAL A 11 -18.52 -3.24 13.30
N LYS A 12 -18.59 -2.44 14.38
CA LYS A 12 -17.54 -1.46 14.70
C LYS A 12 -16.21 -2.13 15.04
N GLU A 13 -16.24 -3.22 15.79
CA GLU A 13 -15.02 -3.96 16.14
C GLU A 13 -14.41 -4.63 14.91
N ALA A 14 -15.23 -5.20 14.01
CA ALA A 14 -14.75 -5.74 12.75
C ALA A 14 -14.06 -4.68 11.86
N LEU A 15 -14.63 -3.47 11.79
CA LEU A 15 -14.03 -2.34 11.06
C LEU A 15 -12.68 -1.92 11.66
N LYS A 16 -12.60 -1.86 12.99
CA LYS A 16 -11.38 -1.52 13.72
C LYS A 16 -10.29 -2.56 13.46
N HIS A 17 -10.58 -3.85 13.63
CA HIS A 17 -9.64 -4.93 13.32
C HIS A 17 -9.15 -4.89 11.87
N SER A 18 -10.05 -4.64 10.92
CA SER A 18 -9.67 -4.49 9.50
C SER A 18 -8.68 -3.33 9.28
N THR A 19 -8.86 -2.23 10.01
CA THR A 19 -7.95 -1.07 9.96
C THR A 19 -6.61 -1.40 10.60
N GLU A 20 -6.59 -2.09 11.74
CA GLU A 20 -5.37 -2.55 12.40
C GLU A 20 -4.57 -3.51 11.51
N ASP A 21 -5.24 -4.42 10.81
CA ASP A 21 -4.61 -5.36 9.90
C ASP A 21 -4.02 -4.65 8.67
N ALA A 22 -4.71 -3.63 8.14
CA ALA A 22 -4.15 -2.78 7.08
C ALA A 22 -2.88 -2.04 7.54
N LEU A 23 -2.88 -1.50 8.77
CA LEU A 23 -1.69 -0.84 9.34
C LEU A 23 -0.54 -1.83 9.53
N LYS A 24 -0.81 -3.04 10.04
CA LYS A 24 0.21 -4.11 10.16
C LYS A 24 0.79 -4.51 8.81
N ALA A 25 0.01 -4.43 7.73
CA ALA A 25 0.46 -4.68 6.36
C ALA A 25 1.21 -3.49 5.73
N GLY A 26 1.43 -2.39 6.45
CA GLY A 26 2.15 -1.20 5.98
C GLY A 26 1.30 -0.23 5.16
N VAL A 27 -0.02 -0.38 5.13
CA VAL A 27 -0.93 0.58 4.50
C VAL A 27 -0.94 1.88 5.30
N PHE A 28 -0.70 3.01 4.63
CA PHE A 28 -0.67 4.33 5.27
C PHE A 28 -1.75 5.30 4.73
N GLY A 29 -2.47 4.92 3.68
CA GLY A 29 -3.45 5.78 3.03
C GLY A 29 -4.32 5.03 2.01
N VAL A 30 -5.29 5.74 1.43
CA VAL A 30 -6.23 5.19 0.45
C VAL A 30 -6.21 5.97 -0.88
N PRO A 31 -6.44 5.30 -2.03
CA PRO A 31 -6.52 3.84 -2.18
C PRO A 31 -5.13 3.17 -2.07
N THR A 32 -5.08 1.96 -1.51
CA THR A 32 -3.90 1.07 -1.57
C THR A 32 -4.33 -0.30 -2.09
N LEU A 33 -3.66 -0.82 -3.11
CA LEU A 33 -3.84 -2.16 -3.64
C LEU A 33 -2.73 -3.07 -3.11
N MET A 34 -3.10 -4.24 -2.59
CA MET A 34 -2.13 -5.28 -2.23
C MET A 34 -2.04 -6.29 -3.37
N VAL A 35 -0.89 -6.34 -4.06
CA VAL A 35 -0.63 -7.25 -5.18
C VAL A 35 0.59 -8.09 -4.83
N HIS A 36 0.44 -9.41 -4.80
CA HIS A 36 1.52 -10.35 -4.43
C HIS A 36 2.24 -10.00 -3.12
N GLY A 37 1.48 -9.47 -2.13
CA GLY A 37 2.03 -9.04 -0.84
C GLY A 37 2.78 -7.71 -0.86
N GLN A 38 2.74 -6.97 -1.97
CA GLN A 38 3.34 -5.63 -2.11
C GLN A 38 2.25 -4.54 -2.15
N PRO A 39 2.42 -3.42 -1.43
CA PRO A 39 1.46 -2.31 -1.47
C PRO A 39 1.71 -1.37 -2.66
N PHE A 40 0.63 -0.98 -3.35
CA PHE A 40 0.61 0.04 -4.39
C PHE A 40 -0.35 1.15 -3.97
N PHE A 41 0.18 2.30 -3.56
CA PHE A 41 -0.58 3.44 -3.06
C PHE A 41 -0.91 4.44 -4.18
N GLY A 42 -2.15 4.93 -4.20
CA GLY A 42 -2.62 5.94 -5.14
C GLY A 42 -3.37 5.34 -6.35
N GLN A 43 -4.32 6.11 -6.88
CA GLN A 43 -5.09 5.71 -8.06
C GLN A 43 -4.23 5.72 -9.34
N ASP A 44 -3.21 6.57 -9.36
CA ASP A 44 -2.19 6.64 -10.41
C ASP A 44 -1.29 5.39 -10.46
N ALA A 45 -1.14 4.67 -9.35
CA ALA A 45 -0.43 3.39 -9.31
C ALA A 45 -1.23 2.20 -9.84
N THR A 46 -2.53 2.34 -10.13
CA THR A 46 -3.41 1.23 -10.54
C THR A 46 -2.92 0.51 -11.80
N ALA A 47 -2.44 1.24 -12.81
CA ALA A 47 -1.91 0.63 -14.03
C ALA A 47 -0.65 -0.22 -13.76
N LEU A 48 0.23 0.27 -12.88
CA LEU A 48 1.43 -0.45 -12.46
C LEU A 48 1.09 -1.69 -11.64
N ALA A 49 0.15 -1.58 -10.69
CA ALA A 49 -0.34 -2.69 -9.89
C ALA A 49 -0.90 -3.82 -10.78
N LEU A 50 -1.66 -3.48 -11.83
CA LEU A 50 -2.17 -4.44 -12.81
C LEU A 50 -1.06 -5.08 -13.66
N ALA A 51 -0.02 -4.32 -14.00
CA ALA A 51 1.13 -4.86 -14.73
C ALA A 51 1.90 -5.88 -13.87
N VAL A 52 2.17 -5.56 -12.60
CA VAL A 52 2.81 -6.48 -11.64
C VAL A 52 1.91 -7.67 -11.30
N TRP A 53 0.60 -7.48 -11.27
CA TRP A 53 -0.33 -8.59 -11.09
C TRP A 53 -0.18 -9.63 -12.21
N LYS A 54 -0.02 -9.18 -13.47
CA LYS A 54 0.19 -10.05 -14.65
C LYS A 54 1.60 -10.65 -14.71
N ASP A 55 2.61 -9.88 -14.35
CA ASP A 55 4.01 -10.32 -14.28
C ASP A 55 4.62 -9.94 -12.92
N PRO A 56 4.60 -10.87 -11.94
CA PRO A 56 5.10 -10.62 -10.60
C PRO A 56 6.59 -10.24 -10.56
N GLY A 57 7.36 -10.63 -11.59
CA GLY A 57 8.80 -10.42 -11.68
C GLY A 57 9.20 -9.11 -12.37
N MET A 58 8.23 -8.34 -12.88
CA MET A 58 8.49 -7.19 -13.76
C MET A 58 9.41 -6.15 -13.13
N LEU A 59 9.23 -5.85 -11.84
CA LEU A 59 10.01 -4.82 -11.13
C LEU A 59 11.45 -5.27 -10.81
N GLN A 60 11.72 -6.58 -10.89
CA GLN A 60 13.04 -7.15 -10.63
C GLN A 60 13.86 -7.35 -11.90
N GLN A 61 13.44 -6.76 -13.03
CA GLN A 61 14.08 -6.91 -14.34
C GLN A 61 14.44 -5.55 -14.95
N GLY A 62 15.42 -5.55 -15.86
CA GLY A 62 15.78 -4.41 -16.71
C GLY A 62 16.06 -3.11 -15.93
N GLU A 63 15.51 -2.00 -16.43
CA GLU A 63 15.71 -0.66 -15.83
C GLU A 63 15.01 -0.51 -14.47
N TYR A 64 13.95 -1.28 -14.20
CA TYR A 64 13.31 -1.29 -12.87
C TYR A 64 14.26 -1.84 -11.81
N ALA A 65 14.93 -2.96 -12.09
CA ALA A 65 15.96 -3.49 -11.21
C ALA A 65 17.15 -2.53 -11.07
N ARG A 66 17.59 -1.91 -12.16
CA ARG A 66 18.72 -0.96 -12.13
C ARG A 66 18.44 0.24 -11.23
N SER A 67 17.18 0.67 -11.14
CA SER A 67 16.77 1.82 -10.35
C SER A 67 17.15 1.70 -8.87
N THR A 68 17.21 0.48 -8.33
CA THR A 68 17.58 0.24 -6.93
C THR A 68 19.07 0.48 -6.64
N ALA A 69 19.91 0.52 -7.67
CA ALA A 69 21.35 0.76 -7.54
C ALA A 69 21.73 2.24 -7.74
N ILE A 70 20.79 3.10 -8.11
CA ILE A 70 21.04 4.52 -8.33
C ILE A 70 21.23 5.21 -6.96
N PRO A 71 22.37 5.89 -6.71
CA PRO A 71 22.61 6.58 -5.44
C PRO A 71 21.59 7.70 -5.21
N VAL A 72 21.22 7.93 -3.96
CA VAL A 72 20.42 9.11 -3.57
C VAL A 72 21.23 10.37 -3.84
N GLY A 73 20.69 11.29 -4.66
CA GLY A 73 21.41 12.50 -5.08
C GLY A 73 21.50 13.57 -3.99
N VAL A 74 20.36 14.08 -3.51
CA VAL A 74 20.30 15.14 -2.48
C VAL A 74 19.45 14.65 -1.32
N GLN A 75 19.99 14.75 -0.10
CA GLN A 75 19.28 14.45 1.13
C GLN A 75 19.02 15.73 1.91
N ARG A 76 17.80 15.91 2.43
CA ARG A 76 17.52 16.97 3.40
C ARG A 76 18.20 16.62 4.73
N SER A 77 18.93 17.58 5.29
CA SER A 77 19.39 17.51 6.67
C SER A 77 18.15 17.42 7.58
N ARG A 78 18.06 16.33 8.34
CA ARG A 78 17.09 16.24 9.43
C ARG A 78 17.55 17.19 10.54
N VAL A 79 16.73 18.19 10.84
CA VAL A 79 16.82 18.87 12.14
C VAL A 79 16.14 17.93 13.13
N ALA A 80 16.86 17.51 14.17
CA ALA A 80 16.27 16.72 15.24
C ALA A 80 15.15 17.53 15.92
N PRO A 81 14.03 16.89 16.31
CA PRO A 81 12.97 17.56 17.06
C PRO A 81 13.46 18.05 18.43
#